data_AF-A0A1G0JPU0-F1
#
_entry.id   AF-A0A1G0JPU0-F1
#
_cell.length_a   1.000
_cell.length_b   1.000
_cell.length_c   1.000
_cell.angle_alpha   90.00
_cell.angle_beta   90.00
_cell.angle_gamma   90.00
#
_symmetry.space_group_name_H-M   'P 1'
#
loop_
_entity.id
_entity.type
_entity.pdbx_description
1 polymer ?
#
loop_
_entity_poly.entity_id
_entity_poly.type
_entity_poly.pdbx_seq_one_letter_code
_entity_poly.pdbx_strand_id
1 'polypeptide(L)'
;MLGLVRRLRKAGVVGINARNRRYIMHHNPRALYELVDDKVQTKRLAMQANIAVPKLYGLIRTVHDARDFQKVIEGINDFVIKPAHGSGGNGILVVVRRKNQLFYKSDGLAIDAEAVRHHIVNVLSGMYSLGGHPDQAIIEYRVHFDPVFNSLSYNGVPDIRVLVYRGVPTMAMLRLPTRQSGGRANLHQGAVGVGIDIKTGVTTLGVYHNRRITEHPDFDTPLAGCVIPGWED
;
A
#
# COMPACT_ATOMS: atom_id res chain seq x y z
N MET A 1 -6.31 -32.15 -15.63
CA MET A 1 -5.36 -31.11 -15.18
C MET A 1 -4.53 -30.50 -16.33
N LEU A 2 -3.82 -31.30 -17.15
CA LEU A 2 -2.98 -30.81 -18.26
C LEU A 2 -3.75 -30.00 -19.34
N GLY A 3 -5.00 -30.39 -19.65
CA GLY A 3 -5.84 -29.66 -20.61
C GLY A 3 -6.16 -28.22 -20.19
N LEU A 4 -6.41 -27.99 -18.90
CA LEU A 4 -6.65 -26.64 -18.37
C LEU A 4 -5.40 -25.77 -18.50
N VAL A 5 -4.23 -26.32 -18.14
CA VAL A 5 -2.94 -25.62 -18.26
C VAL A 5 -2.67 -25.20 -19.72
N ARG A 6 -2.94 -26.09 -20.69
CA ARG A 6 -2.79 -25.78 -22.12
C ARG A 6 -3.73 -24.65 -22.55
N ARG A 7 -5.00 -24.67 -22.14
CA ARG A 7 -5.97 -23.61 -22.46
C ARG A 7 -5.56 -22.26 -21.87
N LEU A 8 -5.19 -22.24 -20.58
CA LEU A 8 -4.73 -21.02 -19.91
C LEU A 8 -3.48 -20.44 -20.59
N ARG A 9 -2.51 -21.30 -20.94
CA ARG A 9 -1.31 -20.87 -21.68
C ARG A 9 -1.66 -20.31 -23.07
N LYS A 10 -2.57 -20.95 -23.81
CA LYS A 10 -3.03 -20.47 -25.12
C LYS A 10 -3.75 -19.11 -25.01
N ALA A 11 -4.45 -18.88 -23.91
CA ALA A 11 -5.08 -17.61 -23.58
C ALA A 11 -4.10 -16.55 -23.02
N GLY A 12 -2.79 -16.82 -23.00
CA GLY A 12 -1.78 -15.87 -22.53
C GLY A 12 -1.67 -15.73 -21.01
N VAL A 13 -2.35 -16.57 -20.23
CA VAL A 13 -2.30 -16.48 -18.75
C VAL A 13 -0.92 -16.88 -18.25
N VAL A 14 -0.29 -15.95 -17.50
CA VAL A 14 1.04 -16.14 -16.91
C VAL A 14 0.91 -16.58 -15.45
N GLY A 15 1.34 -17.81 -15.14
CA GLY A 15 1.42 -18.30 -13.77
C GLY A 15 2.55 -17.64 -12.97
N ILE A 16 2.44 -17.64 -11.64
CA ILE A 16 3.37 -16.95 -10.73
C ILE A 16 4.85 -17.32 -10.94
N ASN A 17 5.14 -18.60 -11.17
CA ASN A 17 6.51 -19.08 -11.42
C ASN A 17 7.07 -18.56 -12.74
N ALA A 18 6.24 -18.56 -13.80
CA ALA A 18 6.63 -18.02 -15.09
C ALA A 18 6.83 -16.50 -15.01
N ARG A 19 5.94 -15.78 -14.31
CA ARG A 19 6.07 -14.35 -14.02
C ARG A 19 7.41 -14.05 -13.34
N ASN A 20 7.70 -14.75 -12.25
CA ASN A 20 8.90 -14.50 -11.45
C ASN A 20 10.17 -14.81 -12.25
N ARG A 21 10.25 -15.99 -12.88
CA ARG A 21 11.47 -16.45 -13.57
C ARG A 21 11.74 -15.71 -14.88
N ARG A 22 10.69 -15.46 -15.68
CA ARG A 22 10.85 -14.93 -17.05
C ARG A 22 10.82 -13.41 -17.12
N TYR A 23 10.12 -12.75 -16.19
CA TYR A 23 9.93 -11.30 -16.23
C TYR A 23 10.65 -10.62 -15.07
N ILE A 24 10.33 -10.98 -13.82
CA ILE A 24 10.86 -10.26 -12.65
C ILE A 24 12.37 -10.49 -12.52
N MET A 25 12.81 -11.72 -12.31
CA MET A 25 14.23 -12.04 -12.08
C MET A 25 15.12 -11.76 -13.29
N HIS A 26 14.55 -11.85 -14.50
CA HIS A 26 15.30 -11.65 -15.73
C HIS A 26 15.54 -10.17 -16.04
N HIS A 27 14.59 -9.29 -15.71
CA HIS A 27 14.67 -7.86 -16.06
C HIS A 27 14.98 -6.93 -14.89
N ASN A 28 15.00 -7.42 -13.66
CA ASN A 28 15.31 -6.62 -12.48
C ASN A 28 16.63 -7.12 -11.87
N PRO A 29 17.76 -6.44 -12.14
CA PRO A 29 19.05 -6.80 -11.56
C PRO A 29 18.96 -6.83 -10.04
N ARG A 30 19.44 -7.92 -9.43
CA ARG A 30 19.35 -8.11 -7.96
C ARG A 30 20.09 -7.02 -7.18
N ALA A 31 21.17 -6.47 -7.74
CA ALA A 31 21.92 -5.38 -7.13
C ALA A 31 21.06 -4.12 -6.90
N LEU A 32 19.94 -3.96 -7.62
CA LEU A 32 19.05 -2.82 -7.48
C LEU A 32 17.91 -3.07 -6.47
N TYR A 33 17.82 -4.27 -5.87
CA TYR A 33 16.72 -4.59 -4.95
C TYR A 33 16.82 -3.77 -3.66
N GLU A 34 18.04 -3.50 -3.18
CA GLU A 34 18.28 -2.65 -2.02
C GLU A 34 17.63 -1.26 -2.17
N LEU A 35 17.59 -0.73 -3.41
CA LEU A 35 17.03 0.58 -3.72
C LEU A 35 15.51 0.65 -3.46
N VAL A 36 14.83 -0.49 -3.51
CA VAL A 36 13.36 -0.61 -3.38
C VAL A 36 12.93 -1.31 -2.09
N ASP A 37 13.83 -2.03 -1.42
CA ASP A 37 13.58 -2.65 -0.11
C ASP A 37 13.63 -1.61 1.03
N ASP A 38 14.39 -0.52 0.86
CA ASP A 38 14.35 0.67 1.73
C ASP A 38 13.37 1.72 1.19
N LYS A 39 12.26 1.95 1.90
CA LYS A 39 11.26 2.98 1.54
C LYS A 39 11.82 4.41 1.53
N VAL A 40 12.84 4.70 2.34
CA VAL A 40 13.50 6.01 2.37
C VAL A 40 14.29 6.22 1.09
N GLN A 41 15.07 5.21 0.68
CA GLN A 41 15.82 5.25 -0.57
C GLN A 41 14.89 5.32 -1.77
N THR A 42 13.86 4.46 -1.80
CA THR A 42 12.80 4.47 -2.83
C THR A 42 12.18 5.86 -2.96
N LYS A 43 11.84 6.50 -1.83
CA LYS A 43 11.24 7.84 -1.83
C LYS A 43 12.18 8.89 -2.43
N ARG A 44 13.47 8.86 -2.08
CA ARG A 44 14.46 9.81 -2.64
C ARG A 44 14.58 9.65 -4.15
N LEU A 45 14.66 8.41 -4.65
CA LEU A 45 14.74 8.12 -6.08
C LEU A 45 13.47 8.57 -6.81
N ALA A 46 12.30 8.32 -6.22
CA ALA A 46 11.02 8.78 -6.75
C ALA A 46 10.96 10.32 -6.84
N MET A 47 11.39 11.04 -5.81
CA MET A 47 11.45 12.51 -5.82
C MET A 47 12.40 13.04 -6.89
N GLN A 48 13.58 12.44 -7.06
CA GLN A 48 14.54 12.80 -8.11
C GLN A 48 13.97 12.59 -9.52
N ALA A 49 13.09 11.61 -9.67
CA ALA A 49 12.38 11.32 -10.91
C ALA A 49 11.06 12.11 -11.07
N ASN A 50 10.78 13.09 -10.21
CA ASN A 50 9.52 13.86 -10.17
C ASN A 50 8.26 13.00 -10.00
N ILE A 51 8.37 11.86 -9.33
CA ILE A 51 7.24 11.01 -8.95
C ILE A 51 6.68 11.52 -7.62
N ALA A 52 5.37 11.75 -7.59
CA ALA A 52 4.68 12.19 -6.39
C ALA A 52 4.79 11.15 -5.26
N VAL A 53 5.16 11.62 -4.06
CA VAL A 53 5.28 10.80 -2.86
C VAL A 53 4.67 11.53 -1.67
N PRO A 54 4.17 10.83 -0.63
CA PRO A 54 3.69 11.47 0.58
C PRO A 54 4.80 12.34 1.20
N LYS A 55 4.46 13.55 1.61
CA LYS A 55 5.41 14.47 2.26
C LYS A 55 6.03 13.80 3.49
N LEU A 56 7.35 13.76 3.53
CA LEU A 56 8.09 13.28 4.70
C LEU A 56 8.11 14.39 5.76
N TYR A 57 7.68 14.08 6.97
CA TYR A 57 7.77 15.00 8.11
C TYR A 57 9.06 14.80 8.88
N GLY A 58 9.47 13.55 9.07
CA GLY A 58 10.75 13.24 9.68
C GLY A 58 11.13 11.78 9.62
N LEU A 59 12.39 11.54 9.95
CA LEU A 59 13.01 10.23 9.96
C LEU A 59 13.66 10.02 11.33
N ILE A 60 13.19 9.02 12.08
CA ILE A 60 13.73 8.70 13.39
C ILE A 60 14.63 7.49 13.24
N ARG A 61 15.89 7.62 13.67
CA ARG A 61 16.91 6.57 13.54
C ARG A 61 17.39 6.03 14.86
N THR A 62 17.18 6.76 15.95
CA THR A 62 17.63 6.37 17.28
C THR A 62 16.52 6.47 18.31
N VAL A 63 16.65 5.70 19.39
CA VAL A 63 15.74 5.76 20.55
C VAL A 63 15.80 7.14 21.23
N HIS A 64 16.95 7.82 21.14
CA HIS A 64 17.08 9.19 21.60
C HIS A 64 16.16 10.13 20.80
N ASP A 65 16.24 10.08 19.47
CA ASP A 65 15.40 10.90 18.58
C ASP A 65 13.91 10.60 18.74
N ALA A 66 13.56 9.37 19.13
CA ALA A 66 12.19 8.97 19.39
C ALA A 66 11.53 9.76 20.54
N ARG A 67 12.32 10.36 21.44
CA ARG A 67 11.79 11.23 22.51
C ARG A 67 11.26 12.56 21.97
N ASP A 68 11.82 13.01 20.86
CA ASP A 68 11.52 14.30 20.24
C ASP A 68 10.53 14.19 19.07
N PHE A 69 9.90 13.03 18.85
CA PHE A 69 8.96 12.84 17.74
C PHE A 69 7.83 13.89 17.73
N GLN A 70 7.42 14.39 18.91
CA GLN A 70 6.38 15.41 19.03
C GLN A 70 6.76 16.74 18.35
N LYS A 71 8.05 17.08 18.33
CA LYS A 71 8.56 18.26 17.60
C LYS A 71 8.45 18.06 16.09
N VAL A 72 8.72 16.84 15.60
CA VAL A 72 8.60 16.48 14.17
C VAL A 72 7.16 16.67 13.66
N ILE A 73 6.17 16.41 14.52
CA ILE A 73 4.75 16.51 14.19
C ILE A 73 4.11 17.81 14.69
N GLU A 74 4.88 18.82 15.07
CA GLU A 74 4.31 20.09 15.52
C GLU A 74 3.44 20.72 14.41
N GLY A 75 2.24 21.19 14.77
CA GLY A 75 1.25 21.70 13.81
C GLY A 75 0.60 20.64 12.90
N ILE A 76 0.97 19.36 13.01
CA ILE A 76 0.42 18.27 12.20
C ILE A 76 -0.61 17.49 13.01
N ASN A 77 -1.84 17.43 12.49
CA ASN A 77 -2.97 16.78 13.16
C ASN A 77 -3.10 15.29 12.85
N ASP A 78 -2.64 14.85 11.68
CA ASP A 78 -2.69 13.46 11.24
C ASP A 78 -1.46 13.07 10.44
N PHE A 79 -1.03 11.82 10.62
CA PHE A 79 0.23 11.31 10.06
C PHE A 79 0.26 9.79 10.11
N VAL A 80 1.24 9.21 9.42
CA VAL A 80 1.54 7.78 9.47
C VAL A 80 2.96 7.60 9.99
N ILE A 81 3.14 6.64 10.90
CA ILE A 81 4.45 6.11 11.29
C ILE A 81 4.59 4.71 10.72
N LYS A 82 5.70 4.44 10.02
CA LYS A 82 5.96 3.10 9.47
C LYS A 82 7.46 2.76 9.43
N PRO A 83 7.80 1.46 9.50
CA PRO A 83 9.17 0.97 9.26
C PRO A 83 9.63 1.22 7.81
N ALA A 84 10.90 1.59 7.64
CA ALA A 84 11.50 1.72 6.30
C ALA A 84 11.59 0.37 5.59
N HIS A 85 11.95 -0.70 6.30
CA HIS A 85 12.10 -2.05 5.75
C HIS A 85 10.94 -3.00 6.08
N GLY A 86 9.82 -2.46 6.60
CA GLY A 86 8.70 -3.31 7.00
C GLY A 86 8.05 -4.07 5.84
N SER A 87 7.52 -5.26 6.17
CA SER A 87 6.89 -6.18 5.22
C SER A 87 5.41 -6.44 5.58
N GLY A 88 4.59 -6.75 4.57
CA GLY A 88 3.20 -7.21 4.75
C GLY A 88 2.22 -6.21 5.38
N GLY A 89 2.58 -4.93 5.55
CA GLY A 89 1.75 -3.92 6.20
C GLY A 89 1.84 -3.89 7.72
N ASN A 90 2.79 -4.62 8.32
CA ASN A 90 3.04 -4.60 9.76
C ASN A 90 3.79 -3.33 10.19
N GLY A 91 3.62 -2.93 11.45
CA GLY A 91 4.32 -1.77 12.02
C GLY A 91 3.82 -0.41 11.56
N ILE A 92 2.72 -0.36 10.80
CA ILE A 92 2.09 0.89 10.35
C ILE A 92 1.15 1.39 11.45
N LEU A 93 1.46 2.56 12.00
CA LEU A 93 0.59 3.30 12.91
C LEU A 93 -0.02 4.49 12.16
N VAL A 94 -1.33 4.50 12.01
CA VAL A 94 -2.08 5.58 11.36
C VAL A 94 -2.74 6.43 12.44
N VAL A 95 -2.36 7.70 12.53
CA VAL A 95 -3.01 8.70 13.40
C VAL A 95 -3.90 9.56 12.52
N VAL A 96 -5.21 9.57 12.80
CA VAL A 96 -6.22 10.30 12.00
C VAL A 96 -6.60 11.65 12.59
N ARG A 97 -6.34 11.86 13.88
CA ARG A 97 -6.46 13.17 14.54
C ARG A 97 -5.65 13.20 15.82
N ARG A 98 -5.35 14.41 16.27
CA ARG A 98 -4.82 14.70 17.61
C ARG A 98 -5.79 15.60 18.36
N LYS A 99 -5.97 15.35 19.65
CA LYS A 99 -6.72 16.23 20.54
C LYS A 99 -6.07 16.19 21.92
N ASN A 100 -5.77 17.37 22.47
CA ASN A 100 -5.04 17.50 23.73
C ASN A 100 -3.70 16.74 23.64
N GLN A 101 -3.44 15.80 24.57
CA GLN A 101 -2.25 14.95 24.59
C GLN A 101 -2.47 13.55 23.99
N LEU A 102 -3.58 13.35 23.28
CA LEU A 102 -3.98 12.06 22.72
C LEU A 102 -3.92 12.03 21.19
N PHE A 103 -3.52 10.88 20.68
CA PHE A 103 -3.48 10.53 19.26
C PHE A 103 -4.55 9.48 19.00
N TYR A 104 -5.45 9.73 18.06
CA TYR A 104 -6.50 8.77 17.72
C TYR A 104 -6.12 8.00 16.47
N LYS A 105 -6.24 6.69 16.56
CA LYS A 105 -6.05 5.75 15.46
C LYS A 105 -7.29 5.69 14.56
N SER A 106 -7.14 5.07 13.39
CA SER A 106 -8.24 4.87 12.44
C SER A 106 -9.38 4.00 12.97
N ASP A 107 -9.12 3.16 13.97
CA ASP A 107 -10.13 2.34 14.67
C ASP A 107 -10.82 3.10 15.82
N GLY A 108 -10.51 4.38 16.01
CA GLY A 108 -11.07 5.22 17.08
C GLY A 108 -10.34 5.12 18.41
N LEU A 109 -9.40 4.19 18.58
CA LEU A 109 -8.63 4.04 19.82
C LEU A 109 -7.73 5.27 20.04
N ALA A 110 -7.77 5.81 21.25
CA ALA A 110 -6.86 6.87 21.68
C ALA A 110 -5.61 6.27 22.33
N ILE A 111 -4.45 6.80 21.97
CA ILE A 111 -3.16 6.47 22.58
C ILE A 111 -2.44 7.76 22.98
N ASP A 112 -1.57 7.68 23.98
CA ASP A 112 -0.76 8.82 24.42
C ASP A 112 0.61 8.87 23.70
N ALA A 113 1.41 9.87 24.03
CA ALA A 113 2.74 10.05 23.44
C ALA A 113 3.71 8.91 23.81
N GLU A 114 3.53 8.28 24.97
CA GLU A 114 4.36 7.15 25.41
C GLU A 114 4.11 5.91 24.56
N ALA A 115 2.85 5.59 24.28
CA ALA A 115 2.48 4.50 23.39
C ALA A 115 3.01 4.72 21.96
N VAL A 116 2.95 5.96 21.44
CA VAL A 116 3.53 6.29 20.12
C VAL A 116 5.06 6.12 20.14
N ARG A 117 5.73 6.60 21.19
CA ARG A 117 7.18 6.42 21.37
C ARG A 117 7.56 4.94 21.45
N HIS A 118 6.82 4.15 22.20
CA HIS A 118 7.04 2.71 22.31
C HIS A 118 6.88 2.02 20.95
N HIS A 119 5.87 2.41 20.15
CA HIS A 119 5.71 1.91 18.78
C HIS A 119 6.92 2.25 17.90
N ILE A 120 7.44 3.49 17.98
CA ILE A 120 8.66 3.90 17.27
C ILE A 120 9.85 3.04 17.70
N VAL A 121 10.04 2.79 19.01
CA VAL A 121 11.12 1.93 19.50
C VAL A 121 11.01 0.51 18.98
N ASN A 122 9.79 -0.06 18.89
CA ASN A 122 9.57 -1.36 18.27
C ASN A 122 9.91 -1.39 16.77
N VAL A 123 9.65 -0.30 16.06
CA VAL A 123 10.11 -0.15 14.67
C VAL A 123 11.64 -0.18 14.62
N LEU A 124 12.31 0.65 15.44
CA LEU A 124 13.77 0.77 15.46
C LEU A 124 14.46 -0.55 15.84
N SER A 125 13.87 -1.36 16.72
CA SER A 125 14.41 -2.67 17.10
C SER A 125 14.29 -3.73 15.99
N GLY A 126 13.61 -3.43 14.89
CA GLY A 126 13.40 -4.37 13.80
C GLY A 126 12.21 -5.30 13.99
N MET A 127 11.35 -5.08 14.99
CA MET A 127 10.19 -5.96 15.28
C MET A 127 9.31 -6.20 14.05
N TYR A 128 9.23 -5.23 13.14
CA TYR A 128 8.40 -5.28 11.94
C TYR A 128 9.19 -5.48 10.64
N SER A 129 10.52 -5.55 10.74
CA SER A 129 11.43 -5.67 9.60
C SER A 129 11.65 -7.13 9.22
N LEU A 130 11.82 -7.39 7.94
CA LEU A 130 12.13 -8.73 7.47
C LEU A 130 13.52 -9.15 8.00
N GLY A 131 13.56 -10.15 8.89
CA GLY A 131 14.80 -10.62 9.52
C GLY A 131 15.15 -9.97 10.86
N GLY A 132 14.32 -9.08 11.40
CA GLY A 132 14.53 -8.52 12.74
C GLY A 132 15.69 -7.53 12.86
N HIS A 133 16.18 -7.00 11.73
CA HIS A 133 17.29 -6.05 11.72
C HIS A 133 16.86 -4.66 12.19
N PRO A 134 17.75 -3.89 12.86
CA PRO A 134 17.48 -2.50 13.21
C PRO A 134 16.98 -1.69 12.01
N ASP A 135 15.97 -0.86 12.24
CA ASP A 135 15.28 -0.11 11.18
C ASP A 135 15.17 1.39 11.52
N GLN A 136 14.55 2.14 10.62
CA GLN A 136 14.24 3.55 10.76
C GLN A 136 12.72 3.73 10.75
N ALA A 137 12.22 4.62 11.61
CA ALA A 137 10.81 4.98 11.61
C ALA A 137 10.58 6.23 10.73
N ILE A 138 9.73 6.07 9.72
CA ILE A 138 9.30 7.12 8.81
C ILE A 138 8.05 7.77 9.39
N ILE A 139 8.06 9.09 9.58
CA ILE A 139 6.87 9.89 9.89
C ILE A 139 6.51 10.70 8.65
N GLU A 140 5.31 10.51 8.11
CA GLU A 140 4.90 11.14 6.85
C GLU A 140 3.41 11.52 6.82
N TYR A 141 3.06 12.31 5.80
CA TYR A 141 1.69 12.65 5.44
C TYR A 141 0.83 11.39 5.28
N ARG A 142 -0.35 11.42 5.91
CA ARG A 142 -1.38 10.39 5.72
C ARG A 142 -2.09 10.67 4.40
N VAL A 143 -2.03 9.74 3.46
CA VAL A 143 -2.75 9.88 2.19
C VAL A 143 -4.25 9.84 2.42
N HIS A 144 -4.96 10.87 1.93
CA HIS A 144 -6.40 10.91 1.84
C HIS A 144 -6.78 10.46 0.43
N PHE A 145 -7.61 9.42 0.33
CA PHE A 145 -8.08 8.94 -0.96
C PHE A 145 -9.29 9.76 -1.43
N ASP A 146 -9.53 9.72 -2.73
CA ASP A 146 -10.61 10.47 -3.36
C ASP A 146 -11.99 9.97 -2.89
N PRO A 147 -12.97 10.86 -2.60
CA PRO A 147 -14.31 10.50 -2.17
C PRO A 147 -15.04 9.51 -3.08
N VAL A 148 -14.69 9.43 -4.37
CA VAL A 148 -15.25 8.44 -5.31
C VAL A 148 -15.13 7.01 -4.80
N PHE A 149 -14.14 6.72 -3.96
CA PHE A 149 -13.93 5.38 -3.42
C PHE A 149 -14.65 5.13 -2.09
N ASN A 150 -15.34 6.11 -1.50
CA ASN A 150 -16.06 5.93 -0.24
C ASN A 150 -17.19 4.89 -0.34
N SER A 151 -17.83 4.78 -1.50
CA SER A 151 -18.86 3.77 -1.78
C SER A 151 -18.29 2.37 -2.07
N LEU A 152 -16.97 2.25 -2.21
CA LEU A 152 -16.28 1.05 -2.69
C LEU A 152 -15.27 0.48 -1.70
N SER A 153 -15.06 1.11 -0.54
CA SER A 153 -14.03 0.71 0.42
C SER A 153 -14.56 0.59 1.84
N TYR A 154 -14.34 -0.57 2.47
CA TYR A 154 -14.66 -0.77 3.88
C TYR A 154 -13.49 -0.40 4.79
N ASN A 155 -13.60 0.69 5.57
CA ASN A 155 -12.69 1.10 6.65
C ASN A 155 -11.18 1.11 6.30
N GLY A 156 -10.84 1.15 5.01
CA GLY A 156 -9.50 0.97 4.49
C GLY A 156 -9.21 1.92 3.34
N VAL A 157 -7.93 2.02 2.99
CA VAL A 157 -7.51 2.81 1.83
C VAL A 157 -7.48 1.88 0.61
N PRO A 158 -8.33 2.13 -0.40
CA PRO A 158 -8.20 1.44 -1.68
C PRO A 158 -6.89 1.88 -2.34
N ASP A 159 -6.27 0.96 -3.07
CA ASP A 159 -5.02 1.28 -3.76
C ASP A 159 -5.08 0.84 -5.23
N ILE A 160 -4.33 1.56 -6.07
CA ILE A 160 -4.16 1.22 -7.47
C ILE A 160 -2.81 0.54 -7.62
N ARG A 161 -2.83 -0.66 -8.20
CA ARG A 161 -1.61 -1.37 -8.58
C ARG A 161 -1.41 -1.27 -10.08
N VAL A 162 -0.29 -0.71 -10.49
CA VAL A 162 0.17 -0.69 -11.88
C VAL A 162 1.35 -1.65 -12.04
N LEU A 163 1.31 -2.48 -13.09
CA LEU A 163 2.40 -3.36 -13.50
C LEU A 163 3.11 -2.74 -14.71
N VAL A 164 4.37 -2.36 -14.52
CA VAL A 164 5.21 -1.78 -15.56
C VAL A 164 6.17 -2.83 -16.09
N TYR A 165 6.22 -2.99 -17.41
CA TYR A 165 7.16 -3.85 -18.10
C TYR A 165 8.06 -3.01 -19.01
N ARG A 166 9.36 -2.97 -18.70
CA ARG A 166 10.37 -2.21 -19.46
C ARG A 166 9.97 -0.76 -19.73
N GLY A 167 9.42 -0.09 -18.72
CA GLY A 167 9.00 1.32 -18.79
C GLY A 167 7.57 1.54 -19.30
N VAL A 168 6.86 0.50 -19.74
CA VAL A 168 5.48 0.60 -20.25
C VAL A 168 4.49 0.05 -19.22
N PRO A 169 3.47 0.83 -18.77
CA PRO A 169 2.35 0.29 -18.00
C PRO A 169 1.59 -0.75 -18.83
N THR A 170 1.49 -1.98 -18.32
CA THR A 170 0.90 -3.12 -19.05
C THR A 170 -0.39 -3.63 -18.46
N MET A 171 -0.55 -3.51 -17.14
CA MET A 171 -1.80 -3.84 -16.44
C MET A 171 -1.99 -2.88 -15.27
N ALA A 172 -3.23 -2.52 -14.99
CA ALA A 172 -3.61 -1.80 -13.79
C ALA A 172 -4.82 -2.46 -13.13
N MET A 173 -4.88 -2.40 -11.80
CA MET A 173 -6.06 -2.80 -11.06
C MET A 173 -6.26 -1.95 -9.81
N LEU A 174 -7.52 -1.70 -9.48
CA LEU A 174 -7.96 -1.17 -8.20
C LEU A 174 -8.10 -2.33 -7.22
N ARG A 175 -7.57 -2.18 -6.01
CA ARG A 175 -7.76 -3.14 -4.91
C ARG A 175 -8.64 -2.50 -3.85
N LEU A 176 -9.81 -3.10 -3.64
CA LEU A 176 -10.84 -2.61 -2.74
C LEU A 176 -10.84 -3.41 -1.44
N PRO A 177 -10.62 -2.74 -0.28
CA PRO A 177 -10.79 -3.34 1.02
C PRO A 177 -12.22 -3.79 1.28
N THR A 178 -12.36 -4.99 1.83
CA THR A 178 -13.63 -5.59 2.26
C THR A 178 -13.68 -5.76 3.77
N ARG A 179 -14.87 -6.07 4.30
CA ARG A 179 -15.05 -6.55 5.68
C ARG A 179 -14.21 -7.77 5.96
N GLN A 180 -14.19 -8.75 5.05
CA GLN A 180 -13.39 -9.97 5.21
C GLN A 180 -11.89 -9.67 5.32
N SER A 181 -11.40 -8.69 4.56
CA SER A 181 -10.00 -8.27 4.63
C SER A 181 -9.63 -7.45 5.86
N GLY A 182 -10.62 -7.09 6.69
CA GLY A 182 -10.44 -6.19 7.83
C GLY A 182 -10.00 -4.78 7.40
N GLY A 183 -10.48 -4.31 6.25
CA GLY A 183 -10.11 -3.01 5.69
C GLY A 183 -8.71 -2.95 5.06
N ARG A 184 -8.18 -4.08 4.57
CA ARG A 184 -6.88 -4.13 3.90
C ARG A 184 -7.05 -4.43 2.41
N ALA A 185 -6.35 -3.72 1.54
CA ALA A 185 -6.33 -3.96 0.10
C ALA A 185 -5.52 -5.22 -0.32
N ASN A 186 -5.62 -6.33 0.41
CA ASN A 186 -4.89 -7.58 0.16
C ASN A 186 -5.82 -8.68 -0.38
N LEU A 187 -5.67 -9.05 -1.65
CA LEU A 187 -6.51 -10.06 -2.31
C LEU A 187 -6.47 -11.43 -1.62
N HIS A 188 -5.35 -11.81 -1.01
CA HIS A 188 -5.23 -13.07 -0.26
C HIS A 188 -5.98 -13.04 1.07
N GLN A 189 -6.24 -11.85 1.61
CA GLN A 189 -7.04 -11.64 2.82
C GLN A 189 -8.52 -11.39 2.49
N GLY A 190 -8.92 -11.48 1.22
CA GLY A 190 -10.31 -11.26 0.80
C GLY A 190 -10.60 -9.84 0.33
N ALA A 191 -9.60 -9.06 -0.09
CA ALA A 191 -9.89 -7.84 -0.86
C ALA A 191 -10.40 -8.17 -2.27
N VAL A 192 -11.12 -7.23 -2.89
CA VAL A 192 -11.53 -7.34 -4.29
C VAL A 192 -10.48 -6.71 -5.20
N GLY A 193 -10.19 -7.35 -6.33
CA GLY A 193 -9.36 -6.77 -7.39
C GLY A 193 -10.22 -6.42 -8.59
N VAL A 194 -10.20 -5.16 -9.03
CA VAL A 194 -10.97 -4.67 -10.18
C VAL A 194 -10.00 -4.22 -11.26
N GLY A 195 -10.11 -4.78 -12.46
CA GLY A 195 -9.24 -4.38 -13.58
C GLY A 195 -9.50 -2.93 -13.98
N ILE A 196 -8.46 -2.19 -14.32
CA ILE A 196 -8.56 -0.83 -14.88
C ILE A 196 -8.14 -0.90 -16.34
N ASP A 197 -8.97 -0.39 -17.24
CA ASP A 197 -8.57 -0.15 -18.62
C ASP A 197 -7.52 0.98 -18.63
N ILE A 198 -6.30 0.67 -19.05
CA ILE A 198 -5.17 1.61 -18.98
C ILE A 198 -5.41 2.84 -19.84
N LYS A 199 -6.10 2.68 -20.97
CA LYS A 199 -6.31 3.78 -21.91
C LYS A 199 -7.34 4.77 -21.38
N THR A 200 -8.37 4.28 -20.70
CA THR A 200 -9.51 5.13 -20.29
C THR A 200 -9.55 5.44 -18.81
N GLY A 201 -8.76 4.73 -17.99
CA GLY A 201 -8.85 4.82 -16.53
C GLY A 201 -10.15 4.28 -15.96
N VAL A 202 -10.95 3.56 -16.75
CA VAL A 202 -12.26 3.05 -16.33
C VAL A 202 -12.13 1.64 -15.75
N THR A 203 -12.78 1.41 -14.61
CA THR A 203 -12.84 0.08 -14.02
C THR A 203 -13.69 -0.87 -14.85
N THR A 204 -13.28 -2.13 -14.87
CA THR A 204 -13.88 -3.19 -15.70
C THR A 204 -14.46 -4.30 -14.80
N LEU A 205 -13.96 -5.52 -14.91
CA LEU A 205 -14.43 -6.67 -14.14
C LEU A 205 -13.74 -6.77 -12.78
N GLY A 206 -14.49 -7.18 -11.76
CA GLY A 206 -13.98 -7.55 -10.44
C GLY A 206 -13.63 -9.02 -10.31
N VAL A 207 -12.70 -9.32 -9.40
CA VAL A 207 -12.33 -10.67 -8.96
C VAL A 207 -12.30 -10.72 -7.44
N TYR A 208 -12.99 -11.70 -6.88
CA TYR A 208 -13.07 -12.00 -5.46
C TYR A 208 -13.04 -13.51 -5.24
N HIS A 209 -12.17 -14.01 -4.36
CA HIS A 209 -11.95 -15.45 -4.14
C HIS A 209 -11.74 -16.26 -5.44
N ASN A 210 -10.96 -15.72 -6.37
CA ASN A 210 -10.71 -16.29 -7.71
C ASN A 210 -11.97 -16.45 -8.58
N ARG A 211 -13.08 -15.79 -8.23
CA ARG A 211 -14.32 -15.74 -9.00
C ARG A 211 -14.55 -14.35 -9.55
N ARG A 212 -15.14 -14.30 -10.74
CA ARG A 212 -15.55 -13.04 -11.36
C ARG A 212 -16.77 -12.50 -10.63
N ILE A 213 -16.77 -11.20 -10.36
CA ILE A 213 -17.89 -10.48 -9.74
C ILE A 213 -18.11 -9.15 -10.46
N THR A 214 -19.35 -8.69 -10.48
CA THR A 214 -19.77 -7.42 -11.09
C THR A 214 -20.07 -6.34 -10.06
N GLU A 215 -20.32 -6.73 -8.81
CA GLU A 215 -20.69 -5.86 -7.69
C GLU A 215 -19.78 -6.13 -6.49
N HIS A 216 -19.59 -5.13 -5.65
CA HIS A 216 -18.79 -5.27 -4.43
C HIS A 216 -19.46 -6.23 -3.43
N PRO A 217 -18.72 -7.13 -2.74
CA PRO A 217 -19.33 -8.12 -1.85
C PRO A 217 -19.96 -7.51 -0.59
N ASP A 218 -19.50 -6.34 -0.16
CA ASP A 218 -20.02 -5.65 1.03
C ASP A 218 -20.92 -4.44 0.71
N PHE A 219 -20.97 -4.01 -0.55
CA PHE A 219 -21.70 -2.81 -0.98
C PHE A 219 -22.48 -3.13 -2.24
N ASP A 220 -23.72 -2.65 -2.34
CA ASP A 220 -24.54 -2.80 -3.55
C ASP A 220 -24.10 -1.82 -4.65
N THR A 221 -22.83 -1.93 -5.05
CA THR A 221 -22.17 -0.98 -5.94
C THR A 221 -21.51 -1.73 -7.08
N PRO A 222 -21.84 -1.40 -8.34
CA PRO A 222 -21.16 -1.94 -9.51
C PRO A 222 -19.66 -1.64 -9.48
N LEU A 223 -18.86 -2.64 -9.86
CA LEU A 223 -17.40 -2.51 -9.92
C LEU A 223 -16.92 -1.93 -11.26
N ALA A 224 -17.72 -2.07 -12.32
CA ALA A 224 -17.41 -1.57 -13.65
C ALA A 224 -17.90 -0.12 -13.83
N GLY A 225 -17.22 0.65 -14.68
CA GLY A 225 -17.66 1.99 -15.09
C GLY A 225 -17.26 3.12 -14.14
N CYS A 226 -16.50 2.82 -13.08
CA CYS A 226 -15.93 3.85 -12.22
C CYS A 226 -14.69 4.44 -12.91
N VAL A 227 -14.67 5.76 -13.10
CA VAL A 227 -13.53 6.48 -13.66
C VAL A 227 -12.54 6.78 -12.54
N ILE A 228 -11.28 6.39 -12.70
CA ILE A 228 -10.23 6.75 -11.74
C ILE A 228 -9.92 8.25 -11.85
N PRO A 229 -10.05 9.02 -10.76
CA PRO A 229 -9.75 10.45 -10.77
C PRO A 229 -8.28 10.73 -11.11
N GLY A 230 -8.05 11.74 -11.94
CA GLY A 230 -6.69 12.13 -12.35
C GLY A 230 -6.00 11.13 -13.28
N TRP A 231 -6.74 10.21 -13.88
CA TRP A 231 -6.23 9.35 -14.94
C TRP A 231 -6.20 10.14 -16.26
N GLU A 232 -5.03 10.71 -16.57
CA GLU A 232 -4.78 11.43 -17.82
C GLU A 232 -4.36 10.43 -18.93
N ASP A 233 -4.73 10.75 -20.17
CA ASP A 233 -4.42 9.95 -21.38
C ASP A 233 -2.93 9.96 -21.75
#